data_AF-A0A2H0LUY6-F1
#
_entry.id   AF-A0A2H0LUY6-F1
#
_cell.length_a   1.000
_cell.length_b   1.000
_cell.length_c   1.000
_cell.angle_alpha   90.00
_cell.angle_beta   90.00
_cell.angle_gamma   90.00
#
_symmetry.space_group_name_H-M   'P 1'
#
loop_
_entity.id
_entity.type
_entity.pdbx_description
1 polymer ?
#
loop_
_entity_poly.entity_id
_entity_poly.type
_entity_poly.pdbx_seq_one_letter_code
_entity_poly.pdbx_strand_id
1 'polypeptide(L)'
;MFKQDEEIIKAQQDNSLTKNYNKWIFDNIAPYLGNRIMDVGAGLGNFLPFLSDRDFVLAIDTLDVFIDNLNQQYSACANMLIGKCDIQDNKVIELAGRYN
;
A
#
# COMPACT_ATOMS: atom_id res chain seq x y z
N MET A 1 5.29 17.80 -11.44
CA MET A 1 4.08 17.17 -10.92
C MET A 1 2.91 17.68 -11.73
N PHE A 2 2.11 16.80 -12.35
CA PHE A 2 0.97 17.25 -13.13
C PHE A 2 -0.16 17.64 -12.19
N LYS A 3 -0.99 18.61 -12.58
CA LYS A 3 -2.11 19.12 -11.76
C LYS A 3 -3.08 18.01 -11.30
N GLN A 4 -3.17 16.94 -12.08
CA GLN A 4 -4.01 15.78 -11.79
C GLN A 4 -3.44 14.90 -10.64
N ASP A 5 -2.12 14.77 -10.52
CA ASP A 5 -1.49 14.01 -9.44
C ASP A 5 -1.76 14.68 -8.07
N GLU A 6 -1.77 16.01 -8.04
CA GLU A 6 -2.04 16.80 -6.83
C GLU A 6 -3.49 16.61 -6.33
N GLU A 7 -4.46 16.52 -7.24
CA GLU A 7 -5.87 16.29 -6.88
C GLU A 7 -6.09 14.89 -6.28
N ILE A 8 -5.47 13.86 -6.87
CA ILE A 8 -5.55 12.48 -6.39
C ILE A 8 -4.91 12.36 -4.99
N ILE A 9 -3.75 12.98 -4.79
CA ILE A 9 -3.09 13.00 -3.48
C ILE A 9 -3.96 13.72 -2.45
N LYS A 10 -4.51 14.89 -2.80
CA LYS A 10 -5.34 15.68 -1.90
C LYS A 10 -6.59 14.91 -1.45
N ALA A 11 -7.20 14.12 -2.33
CA ALA A 11 -8.34 13.27 -1.99
C ALA A 11 -8.00 12.23 -0.90
N GLN A 12 -6.74 11.76 -0.84
CA GLN A 12 -6.28 10.79 0.16
C GLN A 12 -5.65 11.43 1.41
N GLN A 13 -5.27 12.71 1.36
CA GLN A 13 -4.64 13.46 2.45
C GLN A 13 -5.60 14.03 3.50
N ASP A 14 -6.92 13.94 3.30
CA ASP A 14 -7.87 14.44 4.30
C ASP A 14 -7.87 13.53 5.54
N ASN A 15 -7.34 14.02 6.66
CA ASN A 15 -6.57 13.18 7.59
C ASN A 15 -7.29 12.75 8.87
N SER A 16 -8.49 13.28 9.20
CA SER A 16 -9.17 12.94 10.46
C SER A 16 -10.27 11.90 10.29
N LEU A 17 -11.16 12.08 9.31
CA LEU A 17 -12.21 11.11 9.01
C LEU A 17 -11.64 9.84 8.36
N THR A 18 -10.68 10.00 7.46
CA THR A 18 -10.08 8.89 6.71
C THR A 18 -9.31 7.94 7.64
N LYS A 19 -8.65 8.42 8.69
CA LYS A 19 -7.94 7.53 9.64
C LYS A 19 -8.88 6.64 10.44
N ASN A 20 -9.96 7.21 11.00
CA ASN A 20 -10.95 6.43 11.74
C ASN A 20 -11.68 5.45 10.83
N TYR A 21 -11.98 5.86 9.59
CA TYR A 21 -12.58 5.00 8.58
C TYR A 21 -11.67 3.84 8.18
N ASN A 22 -10.39 4.10 7.87
CA ASN A 22 -9.42 3.06 7.54
C ASN A 22 -9.18 2.11 8.72
N LYS A 23 -9.14 2.63 9.95
CA LYS A 23 -9.06 1.80 11.16
C LYS A 23 -10.29 0.90 11.28
N TRP A 24 -11.50 1.45 11.09
CA TRP A 24 -12.72 0.65 11.12
C TRP A 24 -12.69 -0.45 10.05
N ILE A 25 -12.28 -0.15 8.81
CA ILE A 25 -12.10 -1.17 7.77
C ILE A 25 -11.12 -2.23 8.24
N PHE A 26 -9.94 -1.82 8.71
CA PHE A 26 -8.89 -2.74 9.16
C PHE A 26 -9.38 -3.66 10.28
N ASP A 27 -10.03 -3.12 11.31
CA ASP A 27 -10.55 -3.89 12.44
C ASP A 27 -11.53 -4.99 12.00
N ASN A 28 -12.32 -4.74 10.94
CA ASN A 28 -13.27 -5.73 10.41
C ASN A 28 -12.57 -6.86 9.63
N ILE A 29 -11.44 -6.59 8.99
CA ILE A 29 -10.72 -7.60 8.18
C ILE A 29 -9.58 -8.28 8.95
N ALA A 30 -9.03 -7.63 9.98
CA ALA A 30 -7.85 -8.09 10.71
C ALA A 30 -7.91 -9.54 11.20
N PRO A 31 -9.06 -10.07 11.70
CA PRO A 31 -9.15 -11.47 12.14
C PRO A 31 -8.94 -12.49 11.01
N TYR A 32 -9.08 -12.08 9.76
CA TYR A 32 -8.98 -12.93 8.57
C TYR A 32 -7.65 -12.77 7.82
N LEU A 33 -6.81 -11.80 8.22
CA LEU A 33 -5.53 -11.52 7.58
C LEU A 33 -4.43 -12.46 8.10
N GLY A 34 -3.69 -13.09 7.19
CA GLY A 34 -2.47 -13.83 7.50
C GLY A 34 -1.25 -12.93 7.76
N ASN A 35 -0.05 -13.52 7.77
CA ASN A 35 1.20 -12.78 8.03
C ASN A 35 1.92 -12.29 6.77
N ARG A 36 1.50 -12.72 5.58
CA ARG A 36 2.06 -12.28 4.30
C ARG A 36 0.94 -11.59 3.52
N ILE A 37 1.05 -10.29 3.34
CA ILE A 37 -0.03 -9.46 2.81
C ILE A 37 0.42 -8.75 1.53
N MET A 38 -0.49 -8.66 0.57
CA MET A 38 -0.34 -7.78 -0.58
C MET A 38 -1.37 -6.66 -0.47
N ASP A 39 -0.91 -5.42 -0.41
CA ASP A 39 -1.76 -4.22 -0.44
C ASP A 39 -1.84 -3.71 -1.89
N VAL A 40 -3.00 -3.90 -2.52
CA VAL A 40 -3.22 -3.59 -3.94
C VAL A 40 -3.85 -2.20 -4.07
N GLY A 41 -3.20 -1.31 -4.82
CA GLY A 41 -3.62 0.09 -4.90
C GLY A 41 -3.28 0.83 -3.61
N ALA A 42 -2.04 0.66 -3.13
CA ALA A 42 -1.60 1.11 -1.82
C ALA A 42 -1.67 2.65 -1.65
N GLY A 43 -1.67 3.42 -2.74
CA GLY A 43 -1.83 4.88 -2.70
C GLY A 43 -0.81 5.55 -1.79
N LEU A 44 -1.28 6.39 -0.86
CA LEU A 44 -0.41 7.03 0.15
C LEU A 44 0.05 6.08 1.27
N GLY A 45 -0.34 4.81 1.25
CA GLY A 45 0.06 3.81 2.25
C GLY A 45 -0.78 3.85 3.52
N ASN A 46 -2.05 4.23 3.41
CA ASN A 46 -2.94 4.40 4.56
C ASN A 46 -3.14 3.14 5.40
N PHE A 47 -3.01 1.95 4.81
CA PHE A 47 -3.13 0.67 5.50
C PHE A 47 -1.81 0.12 6.02
N LEU A 48 -0.67 0.53 5.44
CA LEU A 48 0.65 -0.01 5.77
C LEU A 48 1.03 0.10 7.26
N PRO A 49 0.68 1.18 8.00
CA PRO A 49 0.92 1.23 9.44
C PRO A 49 0.25 0.09 10.21
N PHE A 50 -0.96 -0.33 9.81
CA PHE A 50 -1.69 -1.43 10.44
C PHE A 50 -1.13 -2.82 10.10
N LEU A 51 -0.27 -2.90 9.08
CA LEU A 51 0.36 -4.12 8.59
C LEU A 51 1.84 -4.22 9.00
N SER A 52 2.32 -3.31 9.85
CA SER A 52 3.73 -3.25 10.26
C SER A 52 4.21 -4.46 11.06
N ASP A 53 3.29 -5.18 11.70
CA ASP A 53 3.54 -6.39 12.49
C ASP A 53 3.58 -7.68 11.66
N ARG A 54 3.37 -7.59 10.34
CA ARG A 54 3.31 -8.75 9.45
C ARG A 54 4.70 -9.21 9.05
N ASP A 55 4.86 -10.51 8.83
CA ASP A 55 6.13 -11.11 8.38
C ASP A 55 6.58 -10.51 7.05
N PHE A 56 5.63 -10.19 6.16
CA PHE A 56 5.91 -9.55 4.88
C PHE A 56 4.72 -8.77 4.35
N VAL A 57 4.98 -7.59 3.77
CA VAL A 57 4.00 -6.78 3.05
C VAL A 57 4.55 -6.38 1.69
N LEU A 58 3.80 -6.70 0.63
CA LEU A 58 4.03 -6.18 -0.72
C LEU A 58 2.97 -5.12 -1.04
N ALA A 59 3.36 -3.86 -1.11
CA ALA A 59 2.49 -2.75 -1.50
C ALA A 59 2.68 -2.44 -2.98
N ILE A 60 1.60 -2.49 -3.77
CA ILE A 60 1.65 -2.17 -5.19
C ILE A 60 0.72 -1.04 -5.58
N ASP A 61 1.16 -0.25 -6.56
CA ASP A 61 0.35 0.77 -7.21
C ASP A 61 0.81 0.96 -8.66
N THR A 62 0.01 1.63 -9.47
CA THR A 62 0.30 1.93 -10.88
C THR A 62 0.91 3.32 -11.07
N LEU A 63 0.68 4.25 -10.14
CA LEU A 63 1.12 5.64 -10.27
C LEU A 63 2.49 5.87 -9.64
N ASP A 64 3.41 6.49 -10.40
CA ASP A 64 4.77 6.78 -9.94
C ASP A 64 4.80 7.62 -8.67
N VAL A 65 3.90 8.60 -8.56
CA VAL A 65 3.83 9.49 -7.39
C VAL A 65 3.59 8.73 -6.08
N PHE A 66 2.81 7.65 -6.11
CA PHE A 66 2.58 6.80 -4.94
C PHE A 66 3.78 5.90 -4.67
N ILE A 67 4.35 5.31 -5.71
CA ILE A 67 5.55 4.47 -5.59
C ILE A 67 6.72 5.26 -5.00
N ASP A 68 6.96 6.48 -5.47
CA ASP A 68 8.02 7.35 -4.98
C ASP A 68 7.79 7.73 -3.50
N ASN A 69 6.56 8.13 -3.16
CA ASN A 69 6.19 8.46 -1.79
C ASN A 69 6.34 7.25 -0.84
N LEU A 70 5.87 6.08 -1.25
CA LEU A 70 5.95 4.86 -0.45
C LEU A 70 7.40 4.41 -0.27
N ASN A 71 8.23 4.46 -1.32
CA ASN A 71 9.66 4.15 -1.21
C ASN A 71 10.37 5.12 -0.27
N GLN A 72 10.05 6.42 -0.33
CA GLN A 72 10.61 7.40 0.59
C GLN A 72 10.25 7.08 2.05
N GLN A 73 9.02 6.66 2.32
CA GLN A 73 8.53 6.38 3.68
C GLN A 73 8.98 5.02 4.23
N TYR A 74 9.04 3.99 3.39
CA TYR A 74 9.17 2.60 3.83
C TYR A 74 10.43 1.88 3.33
N SER A 75 11.36 2.56 2.65
CA SER A 75 12.62 1.94 2.17
C SER A 75 13.49 1.31 3.25
N ALA A 76 13.35 1.75 4.52
CA ALA A 76 14.07 1.18 5.66
C ALA A 76 13.34 0.00 6.33
N CYS A 77 12.08 -0.28 5.95
CA CYS A 77 11.28 -1.34 6.54
C CYS A 77 11.63 -2.69 5.87
N ALA A 78 12.42 -3.52 6.57
CA ALA A 78 12.94 -4.76 6.02
C ALA A 78 11.85 -5.79 5.61
N ASN A 79 10.66 -5.72 6.22
CA ASN A 79 9.52 -6.59 5.91
C ASN A 79 8.57 -6.01 4.86
N MET A 80 8.85 -4.81 4.32
CA MET A 80 7.99 -4.16 3.33
C MET A 80 8.69 -4.00 1.99
N LEU A 81 7.97 -4.30 0.93
CA LEU A 81 8.41 -4.09 -0.44
C LEU A 81 7.39 -3.25 -1.20
N ILE A 82 7.88 -2.29 -1.96
CA ILE A 82 7.06 -1.40 -2.80
C ILE A 82 7.29 -1.78 -4.27
N GLY A 83 6.22 -2.00 -5.02
CA GLY A 83 6.30 -2.37 -6.43
C GLY A 83 5.36 -1.59 -7.33
N LYS A 84 5.86 -1.08 -8.45
CA LYS A 84 4.99 -0.51 -9.50
C LYS A 84 4.38 -1.63 -10.33
N CYS A 85 3.09 -1.90 -10.17
CA CYS A 85 2.41 -2.98 -10.86
C CYS A 85 0.89 -2.74 -10.93
N ASP A 86 0.28 -3.10 -12.05
CA ASP A 86 -1.16 -3.27 -12.15
C ASP A 86 -1.52 -4.71 -11.74
N ILE A 87 -2.49 -4.88 -10.85
CA ILE A 87 -2.95 -6.21 -10.41
C ILE A 87 -3.52 -7.05 -11.57
N GLN A 88 -3.93 -6.42 -12.67
CA GLN A 88 -4.40 -7.08 -13.88
C GLN A 88 -3.24 -7.55 -14.79
N ASP A 89 -2.00 -7.12 -14.54
CA ASP A 89 -0.82 -7.60 -15.27
C ASP A 89 -0.34 -8.93 -14.68
N ASN A 90 -0.13 -9.94 -15.52
CA ASN A 90 0.44 -11.23 -15.14
C ASN A 90 1.80 -11.11 -14.44
N LYS A 91 2.53 -10.01 -14.65
CA LYS A 91 3.77 -9.71 -13.89
C LYS A 91 3.57 -9.70 -12.38
N VAL A 92 2.34 -9.48 -11.89
CA VAL A 92 2.04 -9.56 -10.46
C VAL A 92 2.30 -10.95 -9.89
N ILE A 93 2.13 -12.01 -10.70
CA ILE A 93 2.41 -13.39 -10.30
C ILE A 93 3.91 -13.57 -10.09
N GLU A 94 4.73 -13.04 -10.99
CA GLU A 94 6.19 -13.07 -10.84
C GLU A 94 6.64 -12.26 -9.63
N LEU A 95 6.04 -11.08 -9.43
CA LEU A 95 6.35 -10.22 -8.30
C LEU A 95 5.98 -10.90 -6.98
N ALA A 96 4.80 -11.50 -6.87
CA ALA A 96 4.37 -12.24 -5.68
C ALA A 96 5.23 -13.51 -5.45
N GLY A 97 5.52 -14.25 -6.52
CA GLY A 97 6.25 -15.52 -6.47
C GLY A 97 7.72 -15.38 -6.07
N ARG A 98 8.34 -14.21 -6.26
CA ARG A 98 9.71 -13.91 -5.78
C ARG A 98 9.84 -13.89 -4.27
N TYR A 99 8.72 -13.80 -3.55
CA TYR A 99 8.68 -13.65 -2.11
C TYR A 99 7.77 -14.70 -1.47
N ASN A 100 7.74 -15.93 -2.03
CA ASN A 100 7.20 -17.12 -1.36
C ASN A 100 8.34 -17.95 -0.76
#